data_AF-A0AAD2DMD5-F1
#
_entry.id   AF-A0AAD2DMD5-F1
#
_cell.length_a   1.000
_cell.length_b   1.000
_cell.length_c   1.000
_cell.angle_alpha   90.00
_cell.angle_beta   90.00
_cell.angle_gamma   90.00
#
_symmetry.space_group_name_H-M   'P 1'
#
loop_
_entity.id
_entity.type
_entity.pdbx_description
1 polymer ?
#
loop_
_entity_poly.entity_id
_entity_poly.type
_entity_poly.pdbx_seq_one_letter_code
_entity_poly.pdbx_strand_id
1 'polypeptide(L)'
;MSPSLLMFLLNVDRFSPPRKLKLNVDADLTLDGDGYGVGGVKLTLCNFSGFFWKMVSVERSAVTPSKSRWVRTFSKILHIGDVTAKSSVDQIQKTTIDEKISNDPNKSTQLPFGDKDEEIRDRAVKEAFLSKLFASLSTVKAAYAQLQFAQSPYDADGIQSADQIIVSELKNLSELKQCYMKNQLDDTSPEATQMLAENQERKSLLRTYEIMSKKLDCQLKLKDSEITFLKEKLAEANRDNKSLEMRLNSSEQLAVPDNIRLSGLSPCHFIAYLGQSIKSVRSFVRLLIREMESAGWDLDAAVSSIEPGVFFWKPNHKCFAFESFVCKEMFDGFNYPNFSIEQESLPEQKKRRQLFFDKFMELKSVRPADYLAWKPKSTFATFCRTKYLRLVHPKMETSLSGNLDQRKSVNSGEYLEAPFFLSFAAMAKHIWLLHCLAFSFDPEVSIFQVTKKSHFSEVYMESLSDEAFFSSDGTLENNPLVAFTVVPGFRIGKTVIQCQVYLQS
;
A
#
# COMPACT_ATOMS: atom_id res chain seq x y z
N MET A 1 -4.38 -36.58 -18.71
CA MET A 1 -3.35 -35.51 -18.65
C MET A 1 -3.11 -35.07 -20.07
N SER A 2 -3.52 -33.84 -20.43
CA SER A 2 -3.36 -33.29 -21.79
C SER A 2 -2.15 -32.35 -21.85
N PRO A 3 -1.30 -32.42 -22.89
CA PRO A 3 -0.13 -31.56 -23.10
C PRO A 3 -0.48 -30.37 -24.01
N SER A 4 -0.33 -29.12 -23.56
CA SER A 4 -0.45 -27.91 -24.42
C SER A 4 0.10 -26.65 -23.74
N LEU A 5 1.42 -26.49 -23.64
CA LEU A 5 2.04 -25.31 -23.02
C LEU A 5 3.31 -24.82 -23.75
N LEU A 6 3.31 -24.86 -25.10
CA LEU A 6 4.50 -24.52 -25.89
C LEU A 6 4.34 -23.44 -26.97
N MET A 7 3.26 -22.65 -27.01
CA MET A 7 3.00 -21.82 -28.21
C MET A 7 2.54 -20.37 -27.99
N PHE A 8 2.90 -19.68 -26.91
CA PHE A 8 2.48 -18.27 -26.78
C PHE A 8 3.49 -17.30 -26.14
N LEU A 9 4.79 -17.55 -26.31
CA LEU A 9 5.81 -16.50 -26.17
C LEU A 9 6.23 -16.08 -27.58
N LEU A 10 5.85 -14.87 -28.03
CA LEU A 10 6.64 -13.98 -28.90
C LEU A 10 5.84 -12.73 -29.38
N ASN A 11 6.57 -11.60 -29.41
CA ASN A 11 6.37 -10.32 -30.13
C ASN A 11 5.50 -9.19 -29.54
N VAL A 12 5.84 -7.89 -29.66
CA VAL A 12 7.07 -7.04 -29.70
C VAL A 12 6.56 -5.57 -29.88
N ASP A 13 7.33 -4.60 -29.38
CA ASP A 13 7.23 -3.12 -29.38
C ASP A 13 6.68 -2.35 -30.63
N ARG A 14 6.28 -1.06 -30.45
CA ARG A 14 6.99 0.17 -30.96
C ARG A 14 6.19 1.53 -31.01
N PHE A 15 6.90 2.61 -30.60
CA PHE A 15 7.11 3.99 -31.16
C PHE A 15 6.12 5.21 -31.07
N SER A 16 6.60 6.24 -30.34
CA SER A 16 6.82 7.73 -30.56
C SER A 16 5.88 8.74 -31.30
N PRO A 17 5.97 10.09 -30.99
CA PRO A 17 5.04 11.22 -31.31
C PRO A 17 5.61 12.19 -32.41
N PRO A 18 5.37 13.54 -32.53
CA PRO A 18 4.36 14.55 -32.05
C PRO A 18 3.86 15.55 -33.16
N ARG A 19 2.97 16.55 -32.89
CA ARG A 19 2.77 17.78 -33.73
C ARG A 19 2.38 19.08 -32.98
N LYS A 20 2.78 20.21 -33.59
CA LYS A 20 2.86 21.64 -33.18
C LYS A 20 1.52 22.41 -33.15
N LEU A 21 1.48 23.59 -32.49
CA LEU A 21 0.40 24.59 -32.58
C LEU A 21 0.93 26.02 -32.87
N LYS A 22 0.17 26.78 -33.67
CA LYS A 22 0.34 28.18 -34.10
C LYS A 22 -0.60 29.11 -33.30
N LEU A 23 -0.25 30.40 -33.18
CA LEU A 23 -1.04 31.47 -32.54
C LEU A 23 -1.69 32.38 -33.59
N ASN A 24 -2.92 32.84 -33.33
CA ASN A 24 -3.57 34.00 -33.98
C ASN A 24 -4.43 34.72 -32.92
N VAL A 25 -4.51 36.05 -33.00
CA VAL A 25 -5.19 36.94 -32.04
C VAL A 25 -6.22 37.78 -32.78
N ASP A 26 -7.46 37.80 -32.30
CA ASP A 26 -8.46 38.82 -32.60
C ASP A 26 -9.26 39.12 -31.33
N ALA A 27 -9.58 40.39 -31.09
CA ALA A 27 -10.35 40.88 -29.95
C ALA A 27 -11.50 41.75 -30.46
N ASP A 28 -12.71 41.50 -29.96
CA ASP A 28 -13.90 42.31 -30.25
C ASP A 28 -14.63 42.66 -28.94
N LEU A 29 -15.14 43.88 -28.86
CA LEU A 29 -15.74 44.50 -27.67
C LEU A 29 -17.18 44.90 -27.96
N THR A 30 -18.14 44.30 -27.26
CA THR A 30 -19.53 44.80 -27.21
C THR A 30 -19.95 45.07 -25.76
N LEU A 31 -20.47 46.28 -25.55
CA LEU A 31 -21.11 46.74 -24.31
C LEU A 31 -22.62 46.60 -24.48
N ASP A 32 -23.29 45.92 -23.57
CA ASP A 32 -24.73 46.09 -23.33
C ASP A 32 -24.95 46.58 -21.90
N GLY A 33 -25.69 47.68 -21.79
CA GLY A 33 -26.18 48.24 -20.54
C GLY A 33 -27.55 47.68 -20.20
N ASP A 34 -27.77 47.39 -18.92
CA ASP A 34 -28.81 48.01 -18.09
C ASP A 34 -28.90 47.31 -16.73
N GLY A 35 -29.07 48.12 -15.67
CA GLY A 35 -29.62 47.66 -14.39
C GLY A 35 -28.62 47.42 -13.24
N TYR A 36 -28.51 48.41 -12.36
CA TYR A 36 -28.09 48.35 -10.95
C TYR A 36 -27.46 47.04 -10.43
N GLY A 37 -26.12 47.02 -10.36
CA GLY A 37 -25.34 46.01 -9.66
C GLY A 37 -23.84 46.30 -9.81
N VAL A 38 -23.07 46.15 -8.73
CA VAL A 38 -21.64 46.47 -8.62
C VAL A 38 -20.86 46.10 -9.88
N GLY A 39 -20.35 47.11 -10.59
CA GLY A 39 -19.63 46.97 -11.86
C GLY A 39 -18.31 46.22 -11.67
N GLY A 40 -18.31 44.92 -11.94
CA GLY A 40 -17.10 44.12 -12.06
C GLY A 40 -16.44 44.34 -13.41
N VAL A 41 -15.23 44.92 -13.42
CA VAL A 41 -14.39 45.01 -14.62
C VAL A 41 -13.78 43.62 -14.89
N LYS A 42 -14.30 42.92 -15.90
CA LYS A 42 -13.75 41.64 -16.35
C LYS A 42 -12.65 41.87 -17.40
N LEU A 43 -11.41 42.00 -16.95
CA LEU A 43 -10.23 42.02 -17.83
C LEU A 43 -9.89 40.59 -18.28
N THR A 44 -10.23 40.25 -19.52
CA THR A 44 -9.83 38.97 -20.12
C THR A 44 -8.51 39.17 -20.88
N LEU A 45 -7.37 38.91 -20.21
CA LEU A 45 -6.05 38.78 -20.83
C LEU A 45 -5.97 37.41 -21.53
N CYS A 46 -6.47 37.34 -22.76
CA CYS A 46 -6.32 36.15 -23.60
C CYS A 46 -4.84 36.01 -24.03
N ASN A 47 -4.31 34.79 -23.85
CA ASN A 47 -2.98 34.27 -24.24
C ASN A 47 -1.84 34.25 -23.21
N PHE A 48 -2.15 34.16 -21.91
CA PHE A 48 -1.22 33.58 -20.91
C PHE A 48 -1.88 32.53 -19.99
N SER A 49 -3.09 32.06 -20.32
CA SER A 49 -3.94 31.28 -19.40
C SER A 49 -3.63 29.78 -19.33
N GLY A 50 -2.92 29.19 -20.31
CA GLY A 50 -2.78 27.73 -20.42
C GLY A 50 -1.94 27.08 -19.32
N PHE A 51 -0.88 27.74 -18.85
CA PHE A 51 -0.05 27.22 -17.75
C PHE A 51 -0.56 27.65 -16.36
N PHE A 52 -1.40 28.69 -16.30
CA PHE A 52 -1.77 29.37 -15.05
C PHE A 52 -2.95 28.69 -14.33
N TRP A 53 -3.85 28.01 -15.05
CA TRP A 53 -5.03 27.39 -14.45
C TRP A 53 -4.80 25.96 -13.92
N LYS A 54 -3.84 25.22 -14.48
CA LYS A 54 -3.70 23.79 -14.19
C LYS A 54 -2.96 23.47 -12.88
N MET A 55 -2.33 24.46 -12.25
CA MET A 55 -1.67 24.29 -10.94
C MET A 55 -2.51 24.81 -9.75
N VAL A 56 -3.67 25.44 -9.98
CA VAL A 56 -4.42 26.19 -8.95
C VAL A 56 -5.87 25.72 -8.77
N SER A 57 -6.28 24.61 -9.39
CA SER A 57 -7.50 23.90 -8.94
C SER A 57 -7.11 22.75 -8.01
N VAL A 58 -7.08 23.06 -6.71
CA VAL A 58 -7.27 22.06 -5.65
C VAL A 58 -8.62 22.40 -5.03
N GLU A 59 -9.62 21.55 -5.30
CA GLU A 59 -10.95 21.65 -4.71
C GLU A 59 -10.87 21.62 -3.18
N ARG A 60 -11.64 22.49 -2.53
CA ARG A 60 -11.96 22.35 -1.11
C ARG A 60 -12.89 21.15 -0.95
N SER A 61 -12.36 20.02 -0.47
CA SER A 61 -13.20 18.94 0.05
C SER A 61 -13.32 19.06 1.56
N ALA A 62 -14.56 19.20 2.03
CA ALA A 62 -14.92 19.08 3.42
C ALA A 62 -14.75 17.61 3.88
N VAL A 63 -14.34 17.48 5.14
CA VAL A 63 -14.08 16.25 5.89
C VAL A 63 -15.08 15.12 5.62
N THR A 64 -14.60 13.98 5.11
CA THR A 64 -14.88 12.60 5.58
C THR A 64 -13.84 11.63 4.99
N PRO A 65 -13.51 10.51 5.66
CA PRO A 65 -12.31 9.74 5.35
C PRO A 65 -12.56 8.74 4.23
N SER A 66 -11.86 8.85 3.11
CA SER A 66 -11.79 7.76 2.13
C SER A 66 -10.34 7.45 1.76
N LYS A 67 -10.03 6.15 1.85
CA LYS A 67 -8.71 5.54 1.66
C LYS A 67 -8.32 5.53 0.19
N SER A 68 -7.03 5.80 -0.03
CA SER A 68 -6.16 5.21 -1.08
C SER A 68 -6.54 5.35 -2.56
N ARG A 69 -5.88 6.26 -3.29
CA ARG A 69 -5.45 5.98 -4.69
C ARG A 69 -4.41 6.96 -5.30
N TRP A 70 -3.28 7.25 -4.66
CA TRP A 70 -2.15 7.92 -5.33
C TRP A 70 -0.79 7.39 -4.87
N VAL A 71 -0.54 6.11 -5.10
CA VAL A 71 0.80 5.54 -5.06
C VAL A 71 1.00 4.83 -6.40
N ARG A 72 1.52 5.57 -7.40
CA ARG A 72 2.21 4.98 -8.59
C ARG A 72 2.83 5.97 -9.61
N THR A 73 2.94 7.28 -9.34
CA THR A 73 3.45 8.22 -10.36
C THR A 73 4.73 8.99 -9.98
N PHE A 74 5.58 8.45 -9.10
CA PHE A 74 6.85 9.12 -8.73
C PHE A 74 8.12 8.27 -8.87
N SER A 75 8.10 7.16 -9.60
CA SER A 75 9.29 6.29 -9.78
C SER A 75 9.97 6.41 -11.16
N LYS A 76 9.94 7.58 -11.82
CA LYS A 76 10.64 7.77 -13.11
C LYS A 76 11.57 8.98 -13.23
N ILE A 77 11.89 9.69 -12.15
CA ILE A 77 12.86 10.80 -12.22
C ILE A 77 13.80 10.75 -11.00
N LEU A 78 14.56 9.66 -10.88
CA LEU A 78 15.81 9.62 -10.13
C LEU A 78 16.70 8.54 -10.77
N HIS A 79 17.48 8.95 -11.78
CA HIS A 79 18.73 8.28 -12.12
C HIS A 79 19.85 9.31 -11.96
N ILE A 80 20.34 9.42 -10.73
CA ILE A 80 21.67 9.96 -10.45
C ILE A 80 22.39 8.82 -9.72
N GLY A 81 23.25 8.15 -10.47
CA GLY A 81 24.27 7.25 -9.92
C GLY A 81 25.54 8.06 -9.66
N ASP A 82 26.07 7.88 -8.46
CA ASP A 82 27.37 8.34 -7.97
C ASP A 82 28.50 8.24 -8.99
N VAL A 83 29.40 9.24 -9.02
CA VAL A 83 30.86 9.05 -9.03
C VAL A 83 31.56 10.31 -8.46
N THR A 84 32.07 10.15 -7.23
CA THR A 84 33.28 10.71 -6.58
C THR A 84 33.97 12.00 -7.06
N ALA A 85 34.22 12.86 -6.08
CA ALA A 85 35.20 13.94 -6.09
C ALA A 85 36.65 13.44 -6.27
N LYS A 86 37.41 14.13 -7.12
CA LYS A 86 38.88 14.25 -7.04
C LYS A 86 39.30 15.66 -7.43
N SER A 87 40.15 16.24 -6.58
CA SER A 87 40.81 17.54 -6.73
C SER A 87 41.95 17.49 -7.75
N SER A 88 42.10 18.53 -8.55
CA SER A 88 43.40 19.04 -8.99
C SER A 88 43.27 20.47 -9.52
N VAL A 89 44.23 21.28 -9.09
CA VAL A 89 44.44 22.71 -9.39
C VAL A 89 45.13 22.90 -10.75
N ASP A 90 44.98 24.12 -11.29
CA ASP A 90 45.77 24.79 -12.35
C ASP A 90 45.54 24.43 -13.83
N GLN A 91 44.97 25.37 -14.61
CA GLN A 91 45.74 26.25 -15.52
C GLN A 91 44.84 27.22 -16.31
N ILE A 92 45.36 28.44 -16.45
CA ILE A 92 44.88 29.58 -17.24
C ILE A 92 44.76 29.25 -18.73
N GLN A 93 43.73 29.74 -19.42
CA GLN A 93 43.88 30.30 -20.78
C GLN A 93 42.73 31.22 -21.20
N LYS A 94 43.15 32.39 -21.68
CA LYS A 94 42.44 33.52 -22.27
C LYS A 94 42.42 33.32 -23.79
N THR A 95 41.27 33.41 -24.46
CA THR A 95 41.08 33.92 -25.85
C THR A 95 39.59 33.78 -26.23
N THR A 96 38.86 34.86 -26.47
CA THR A 96 38.63 35.56 -27.76
C THR A 96 38.18 34.63 -28.91
N ILE A 97 36.92 34.78 -29.34
CA ILE A 97 36.34 34.29 -30.61
C ILE A 97 35.17 35.22 -30.92
N ASP A 98 34.91 35.76 -32.10
CA ASP A 98 35.67 36.15 -33.27
C ASP A 98 34.69 37.06 -34.03
N GLU A 99 35.15 38.24 -34.45
CA GLU A 99 34.46 39.06 -35.43
C GLU A 99 34.54 38.38 -36.80
N LYS A 100 33.40 38.29 -37.49
CA LYS A 100 33.40 38.03 -38.94
C LYS A 100 32.71 39.18 -39.65
N ILE A 101 33.53 40.19 -39.95
CA ILE A 101 33.27 41.27 -40.89
C ILE A 101 33.34 40.67 -42.31
N SER A 102 32.28 40.82 -43.10
CA SER A 102 32.36 40.79 -44.56
C SER A 102 32.01 42.17 -45.10
N ASN A 103 33.05 42.92 -45.50
CA ASN A 103 32.92 44.15 -46.26
C ASN A 103 33.08 43.81 -47.75
N ASP A 104 32.06 44.13 -48.55
CA ASP A 104 32.19 44.31 -50.00
C ASP A 104 32.01 45.81 -50.28
N PRO A 105 33.03 46.52 -50.84
CA PRO A 105 32.99 47.94 -51.07
C PRO A 105 32.54 48.21 -52.51
N ASN A 106 31.38 48.86 -52.68
CA ASN A 106 31.10 49.91 -53.67
C ASN A 106 29.60 50.04 -53.95
N LYS A 107 28.98 51.03 -53.31
CA LYS A 107 28.02 51.92 -53.98
C LYS A 107 27.92 53.21 -53.17
N SER A 108 28.50 54.26 -53.74
CA SER A 108 28.22 55.62 -53.35
C SER A 108 26.73 55.87 -53.59
N THR A 109 25.99 56.10 -52.50
CA THR A 109 24.73 56.83 -52.55
C THR A 109 24.62 57.54 -51.22
N GLN A 110 24.86 58.85 -51.25
CA GLN A 110 24.48 59.75 -50.17
C GLN A 110 22.99 59.56 -49.91
N LEU A 111 22.63 59.11 -48.71
CA LEU A 111 21.26 59.05 -48.21
C LEU A 111 21.23 59.66 -46.80
N PRO A 112 20.13 60.31 -46.40
CA PRO A 112 20.11 61.24 -45.29
C PRO A 112 20.24 60.48 -43.96
N PHE A 113 21.20 60.86 -43.13
CA PHE A 113 21.46 60.31 -41.80
C PHE A 113 20.35 60.57 -40.75
N GLY A 114 19.15 61.02 -41.14
CA GLY A 114 18.07 61.40 -40.21
C GLY A 114 17.07 60.28 -39.88
N ASP A 115 16.79 59.38 -40.82
CA ASP A 115 15.60 58.50 -40.75
C ASP A 115 15.82 57.26 -39.86
N LYS A 116 17.05 56.74 -39.80
CA LYS A 116 17.40 55.55 -39.00
C LYS A 116 17.48 55.83 -37.50
N ASP A 117 17.92 57.03 -37.11
CA ASP A 117 18.05 57.41 -35.70
C ASP A 117 16.68 57.69 -35.06
N GLU A 118 15.71 58.19 -35.84
CA GLU A 118 14.31 58.30 -35.42
C GLU A 118 13.67 56.93 -35.23
N GLU A 119 13.88 55.99 -36.16
CA GLU A 119 13.35 54.62 -36.06
C GLU A 119 13.93 53.85 -34.86
N ILE A 120 15.23 54.02 -34.57
CA ILE A 120 15.89 53.44 -33.40
C ILE A 120 15.32 54.04 -32.11
N ARG A 121 15.09 55.36 -32.07
CA ARG A 121 14.53 56.04 -30.91
C ARG A 121 13.08 55.63 -30.64
N ASP A 122 12.24 55.57 -31.68
CA ASP A 122 10.85 55.10 -31.58
C ASP A 122 10.77 53.65 -31.08
N ARG A 123 11.69 52.79 -31.54
CA ARG A 123 11.83 51.42 -31.01
C ARG A 123 12.18 51.41 -29.52
N ALA A 124 13.21 52.16 -29.10
CA ALA A 124 13.64 52.22 -27.71
C ALA A 124 12.52 52.74 -26.77
N VAL A 125 11.76 53.74 -27.24
CA VAL A 125 10.58 54.27 -26.54
C VAL A 125 9.50 53.20 -26.36
N LYS A 126 9.20 52.43 -27.41
CA LYS A 126 8.23 51.32 -27.34
C LYS A 126 8.69 50.19 -26.41
N GLU A 127 9.98 49.86 -26.42
CA GLU A 127 10.56 48.87 -25.50
C GLU A 127 10.49 49.34 -24.04
N ALA A 128 10.82 50.61 -23.77
CA ALA A 128 10.68 51.22 -22.44
C ALA A 128 9.23 51.20 -21.93
N PHE A 129 8.27 51.52 -22.80
CA PHE A 129 6.84 51.42 -22.49
C PHE A 129 6.41 49.98 -22.17
N LEU A 130 6.84 49.02 -22.98
CA LEU A 130 6.53 47.60 -22.76
C LEU A 130 7.12 47.10 -21.43
N SER A 131 8.34 47.51 -21.10
CA SER A 131 8.96 47.17 -19.81
C SER A 131 8.19 47.78 -18.63
N LYS A 132 7.70 49.03 -18.72
CA LYS A 132 6.82 49.63 -17.70
C LYS A 132 5.53 48.83 -17.50
N LEU A 133 4.94 48.34 -18.60
CA LEU A 133 3.74 47.50 -18.57
C LEU A 133 4.01 46.17 -17.85
N PHE A 134 5.09 45.47 -18.20
CA PHE A 134 5.45 44.19 -17.56
C PHE A 134 5.84 44.35 -16.09
N ALA A 135 6.52 45.44 -15.74
CA ALA A 135 6.84 45.78 -14.36
C ALA A 135 5.56 45.93 -13.52
N SER A 136 4.61 46.75 -14.00
CA SER A 136 3.33 47.01 -13.32
C SER A 136 2.50 45.73 -13.18
N LEU A 137 2.38 44.94 -14.25
CA LEU A 137 1.68 43.65 -14.22
C LEU A 137 2.32 42.66 -13.24
N SER A 138 3.65 42.62 -13.19
CA SER A 138 4.38 41.77 -12.25
C SER A 138 4.22 42.23 -10.80
N THR A 139 4.16 43.55 -10.55
CA THR A 139 3.85 44.10 -9.22
C THR A 139 2.42 43.72 -8.80
N VAL A 140 1.42 43.83 -9.68
CA VAL A 140 0.05 43.35 -9.41
C VAL A 140 0.05 41.86 -9.07
N LYS A 141 0.78 41.04 -9.82
CA LYS A 141 0.87 39.58 -9.57
C LYS A 141 1.47 39.28 -8.21
N ALA A 142 2.54 39.98 -7.82
CA ALA A 142 3.17 39.82 -6.51
C ALA A 142 2.23 40.26 -5.38
N ALA A 143 1.53 41.38 -5.54
CA ALA A 143 0.55 41.86 -4.57
C ALA A 143 -0.65 40.90 -4.43
N TYR A 144 -1.13 40.32 -5.53
CA TYR A 144 -2.17 39.31 -5.49
C TYR A 144 -1.72 38.02 -4.78
N ALA A 145 -0.47 37.58 -4.99
CA ALA A 145 0.09 36.47 -4.24
C ALA A 145 0.16 36.77 -2.73
N GLN A 146 0.54 38.00 -2.36
CA GLN A 146 0.55 38.45 -0.96
C GLN A 146 -0.85 38.45 -0.36
N LEU A 147 -1.85 38.94 -1.09
CA LEU A 147 -3.26 38.92 -0.69
C LEU A 147 -3.73 37.48 -0.39
N GLN A 148 -3.43 36.54 -1.29
CA GLN A 148 -3.78 35.13 -1.10
C GLN A 148 -3.08 34.49 0.11
N PHE A 149 -1.84 34.89 0.37
CA PHE A 149 -1.09 34.39 1.53
C PHE A 149 -1.67 34.94 2.85
N ALA A 150 -2.01 36.23 2.89
CA ALA A 150 -2.58 36.92 4.04
C ALA A 150 -4.03 36.50 4.37
N GLN A 151 -4.69 35.72 3.52
CA GLN A 151 -6.03 35.19 3.81
C GLN A 151 -6.03 33.99 4.76
N SER A 152 -4.89 33.29 4.91
CA SER A 152 -4.82 32.07 5.71
C SER A 152 -3.40 31.81 6.23
N PRO A 153 -3.10 32.10 7.50
CA PRO A 153 -4.02 32.67 8.50
C PRO A 153 -4.43 34.11 8.15
N TYR A 154 -5.59 34.55 8.64
CA TYR A 154 -6.13 35.89 8.35
C TYR A 154 -5.22 36.99 8.92
N ASP A 155 -4.67 37.81 8.04
CA ASP A 155 -3.79 38.94 8.30
C ASP A 155 -4.38 40.20 7.63
N ALA A 156 -5.05 41.02 8.44
CA ALA A 156 -5.75 42.21 7.95
C ALA A 156 -4.79 43.24 7.35
N ASP A 157 -3.62 43.43 7.96
CA ASP A 157 -2.61 44.40 7.51
C ASP A 157 -1.96 43.94 6.19
N GLY A 158 -1.70 42.63 6.07
CA GLY A 158 -1.22 42.02 4.84
C GLY A 158 -2.23 42.12 3.69
N ILE A 159 -3.52 41.96 3.98
CA ILE A 159 -4.60 42.13 3.00
C ILE A 159 -4.69 43.59 2.55
N GLN A 160 -4.72 44.53 3.50
CA GLN A 160 -4.86 45.96 3.21
C GLN A 160 -3.66 46.50 2.42
N SER A 161 -2.44 46.13 2.80
CA SER A 161 -1.23 46.55 2.09
C SER A 161 -1.17 45.99 0.66
N ALA A 162 -1.56 44.73 0.46
CA ALA A 162 -1.64 44.13 -0.87
C ALA A 162 -2.71 44.81 -1.74
N ASP A 163 -3.88 45.11 -1.18
CA ASP A 163 -4.97 45.80 -1.87
C ASP A 163 -4.56 47.21 -2.33
N GLN A 164 -3.92 47.99 -1.46
CA GLN A 164 -3.40 49.32 -1.81
C GLN A 164 -2.44 49.27 -3.01
N ILE A 165 -1.54 48.28 -3.05
CA ILE A 165 -0.59 48.10 -4.17
C ILE A 165 -1.34 47.72 -5.45
N ILE A 166 -2.34 46.83 -5.37
CA ILE A 166 -3.15 46.45 -6.53
C ILE A 166 -3.87 47.69 -7.08
N VAL A 167 -4.52 48.48 -6.23
CA VAL A 167 -5.25 49.69 -6.64
C VAL A 167 -4.30 50.72 -7.26
N SER A 168 -3.12 50.95 -6.67
CA SER A 168 -2.15 51.90 -7.22
C SER A 168 -1.61 51.47 -8.58
N GLU A 169 -1.30 50.18 -8.75
CA GLU A 169 -0.79 49.66 -10.03
C GLU A 169 -1.87 49.57 -11.10
N LEU A 170 -3.13 49.29 -10.74
CA LEU A 170 -4.25 49.37 -11.69
C LEU A 170 -4.47 50.79 -12.20
N LYS A 171 -4.28 51.80 -11.33
CA LYS A 171 -4.29 53.21 -11.74
C LYS A 171 -3.14 53.53 -12.70
N ASN A 172 -1.92 53.08 -12.37
CA ASN A 172 -0.74 53.22 -13.23
C ASN A 172 -0.94 52.55 -14.61
N LEU A 173 -1.48 51.33 -14.65
CA LEU A 173 -1.85 50.63 -15.88
C LEU A 173 -2.89 51.40 -16.72
N SER A 174 -3.85 52.06 -16.05
CA SER A 174 -4.83 52.91 -16.74
C SER A 174 -4.16 54.14 -17.37
N GLU A 175 -3.19 54.75 -16.70
CA GLU A 175 -2.42 55.88 -17.22
C GLU A 175 -1.56 55.44 -18.41
N LEU A 176 -0.84 54.31 -18.30
CA LEU A 176 -0.07 53.71 -19.40
C LEU A 176 -0.95 53.43 -20.63
N LYS A 177 -2.15 52.87 -20.43
CA LYS A 177 -3.13 52.66 -21.50
C LYS A 177 -3.52 53.98 -22.18
N GLN A 178 -3.75 55.04 -21.41
CA GLN A 178 -4.11 56.34 -21.95
C GLN A 178 -2.97 56.98 -22.75
N CYS A 179 -1.73 56.87 -22.29
CA CYS A 179 -0.55 57.34 -23.02
C CYS A 179 -0.40 56.64 -24.37
N TYR A 180 -0.59 55.31 -24.41
CA TYR A 180 -0.57 54.53 -25.64
C TYR A 180 -1.68 54.97 -26.62
N MET A 181 -2.91 55.15 -26.15
CA MET A 181 -4.03 55.58 -27.00
C MET A 181 -3.89 57.00 -27.57
N LYS A 182 -3.18 57.88 -26.86
CA LYS A 182 -2.93 59.26 -27.30
C LYS A 182 -1.64 59.42 -28.12
N ASN A 183 -0.90 58.33 -28.38
CA ASN A 183 0.46 58.35 -28.96
C ASN A 183 1.44 59.27 -28.21
N GLN A 184 1.28 59.42 -26.89
CA GLN A 184 2.13 60.26 -26.04
C GLN A 184 3.14 59.37 -25.30
N LEU A 185 4.12 58.87 -26.04
CA LEU A 185 5.17 57.98 -25.51
C LEU A 185 6.50 58.72 -25.30
N ASP A 186 6.48 60.04 -25.08
CA ASP A 186 7.71 60.82 -24.93
C ASP A 186 8.43 60.47 -23.61
N ASP A 187 9.49 59.67 -23.74
CA ASP A 187 10.41 59.35 -22.65
C ASP A 187 11.75 60.04 -22.91
N THR A 188 12.17 60.93 -22.01
CA THR A 188 13.41 61.72 -22.18
C THR A 188 14.66 60.83 -22.15
N SER A 189 14.58 59.63 -21.57
CA SER A 189 15.65 58.63 -21.54
C SER A 189 15.06 57.20 -21.57
N PRO A 190 14.72 56.66 -22.76
CA PRO A 190 14.02 55.38 -22.87
C PRO A 190 14.85 54.20 -22.34
N GLU A 191 16.18 54.20 -22.55
CA GLU A 191 17.09 53.14 -22.10
C GLU A 191 17.17 53.03 -20.58
N ALA A 192 17.27 54.18 -19.88
CA ALA A 192 17.27 54.21 -18.41
C ALA A 192 15.93 53.77 -17.83
N THR A 193 14.83 54.23 -18.44
CA THR A 193 13.48 53.82 -18.08
C THR A 193 13.28 52.30 -18.24
N GLN A 194 13.71 51.73 -19.37
CA GLN A 194 13.64 50.31 -19.63
C GLN A 194 14.36 49.51 -18.55
N MET A 195 15.61 49.88 -18.24
CA MET A 195 16.42 49.18 -17.24
C MET A 195 15.77 49.22 -15.84
N LEU A 196 15.22 50.36 -15.43
CA LEU A 196 14.52 50.50 -14.16
C LEU A 196 13.26 49.65 -14.10
N ALA A 197 12.47 49.64 -15.18
CA ALA A 197 11.25 48.85 -15.26
C ALA A 197 11.55 47.35 -15.23
N GLU A 198 12.55 46.87 -15.98
CA GLU A 198 12.96 45.47 -15.91
C GLU A 198 13.51 45.09 -14.51
N ASN A 199 14.20 46.01 -13.82
CA ASN A 199 14.65 45.77 -12.45
C ASN A 199 13.46 45.61 -11.49
N GLN A 200 12.43 46.44 -11.64
CA GLN A 200 11.19 46.36 -10.88
C GLN A 200 10.40 45.08 -11.19
N GLU A 201 10.36 44.65 -12.44
CA GLU A 201 9.76 43.38 -12.84
C GLU A 201 10.47 42.21 -12.15
N ARG A 202 11.80 42.13 -12.24
CA ARG A 202 12.61 41.09 -11.60
C ARG A 202 12.42 41.07 -10.08
N LYS A 203 12.34 42.24 -9.42
CA LYS A 203 12.03 42.35 -7.98
C LYS A 203 10.64 41.82 -7.65
N SER A 204 9.63 42.16 -8.44
CA SER A 204 8.25 41.69 -8.25
C SER A 204 8.14 40.18 -8.41
N LEU A 205 8.88 39.62 -9.38
CA LEU A 205 8.95 38.19 -9.63
C LEU A 205 9.62 37.43 -8.47
N LEU A 206 10.74 37.96 -7.94
CA LEU A 206 11.37 37.44 -6.73
C LEU A 206 10.41 37.45 -5.53
N ARG A 207 9.72 38.57 -5.30
CA ARG A 207 8.73 38.69 -4.23
C ARG A 207 7.62 37.64 -4.34
N THR A 208 7.17 37.33 -5.56
CA THR A 208 6.18 36.28 -5.81
C THR A 208 6.70 34.91 -5.37
N TYR A 209 7.94 34.57 -5.75
CA TYR A 209 8.55 33.31 -5.35
C TYR A 209 8.79 33.21 -3.84
N GLU A 210 9.19 34.31 -3.20
CA GLU A 210 9.33 34.37 -1.74
C GLU A 210 8.02 34.06 -1.02
N ILE A 211 6.90 34.66 -1.47
CA ILE A 211 5.57 34.43 -0.90
C ILE A 211 5.14 32.97 -1.10
N MET A 212 5.34 32.42 -2.30
CA MET A 212 5.04 31.02 -2.58
C MET A 212 5.88 30.07 -1.74
N SER A 213 7.17 30.38 -1.55
CA SER A 213 8.08 29.60 -0.71
C SER A 213 7.60 29.58 0.75
N LYS A 214 7.24 30.74 1.31
CA LYS A 214 6.65 30.84 2.65
C LYS A 214 5.37 30.02 2.78
N LYS A 215 4.50 30.05 1.77
CA LYS A 215 3.25 29.26 1.76
C LYS A 215 3.53 27.75 1.80
N LEU A 216 4.48 27.27 0.98
CA LEU A 216 4.85 25.85 0.95
C LEU A 216 5.51 25.41 2.27
N ASP A 217 6.36 26.24 2.86
CA ASP A 217 6.98 25.99 4.16
C ASP A 217 5.92 25.85 5.28
N CYS A 218 4.91 26.73 5.31
CA CYS A 218 3.79 26.61 6.24
C CYS A 218 3.01 25.30 6.05
N GLN A 219 2.74 24.89 4.80
CA GLN A 219 2.05 23.63 4.52
C GLN A 219 2.88 22.40 4.93
N LEU A 220 4.18 22.45 4.72
CA LEU A 220 5.12 21.39 5.12
C LEU A 220 5.09 21.23 6.64
N LYS A 221 5.23 22.31 7.41
CA LYS A 221 5.16 22.29 8.89
C LYS A 221 3.83 21.76 9.42
N LEU A 222 2.72 22.11 8.78
CA LEU A 222 1.40 21.58 9.13
C LEU A 222 1.33 20.07 8.90
N LYS A 223 1.83 19.59 7.75
CA LYS A 223 1.85 18.15 7.45
C LYS A 223 2.80 17.37 8.34
N ASP A 224 3.95 17.94 8.73
CA ASP A 224 4.86 17.32 9.70
C ASP A 224 4.22 17.20 11.09
N SER A 225 3.45 18.20 11.49
CA SER A 225 2.67 18.15 12.72
C SER A 225 1.59 17.06 12.67
N GLU A 226 0.89 16.93 11.55
CA GLU A 226 -0.11 15.87 11.32
C GLU A 226 0.54 14.47 11.33
N ILE A 227 1.70 14.30 10.68
CA ILE A 227 2.46 13.05 10.70
C ILE A 227 2.87 12.69 12.13
N THR A 228 3.36 13.66 12.91
CA THR A 228 3.78 13.45 14.30
C THR A 228 2.60 13.02 15.16
N PHE A 229 1.46 13.71 15.03
CA PHE A 229 0.21 13.36 15.71
C PHE A 229 -0.28 11.95 15.35
N LEU A 230 -0.28 11.58 14.06
CA LEU A 230 -0.69 10.25 13.62
C LEU A 230 0.26 9.15 14.08
N LYS A 231 1.57 9.42 14.13
CA LYS A 231 2.56 8.49 14.70
C LYS A 231 2.31 8.25 16.18
N GLU A 232 2.01 9.30 16.94
CA GLU A 232 1.67 9.18 18.36
C GLU A 232 0.38 8.38 18.58
N LYS A 233 -0.68 8.67 17.78
CA LYS A 233 -1.92 7.90 17.80
C LYS A 233 -1.72 6.42 17.46
N LEU A 234 -0.86 6.12 16.49
CA LEU A 234 -0.51 4.75 16.15
C LEU A 234 0.28 4.07 17.28
N ALA A 235 1.20 4.78 17.93
CA ALA A 235 1.94 4.26 19.08
C ALA A 235 1.02 3.99 20.28
N GLU A 236 0.05 4.87 20.52
CA GLU A 236 -1.00 4.68 21.54
C GLU A 236 -1.86 3.45 21.24
N ALA A 237 -2.41 3.35 20.03
CA ALA A 237 -3.20 2.18 19.61
C ALA A 237 -2.39 0.87 19.67
N ASN A 238 -1.10 0.90 19.35
CA ASN A 238 -0.22 -0.26 19.49
C ASN A 238 0.04 -0.64 20.95
N ARG A 239 0.17 0.34 21.86
CA ARG A 239 0.26 0.10 23.31
C ARG A 239 -1.03 -0.53 23.83
N ASP A 240 -2.18 -0.04 23.40
CA ASP A 240 -3.49 -0.58 23.77
C ASP A 240 -3.68 -1.99 23.21
N ASN A 241 -3.33 -2.23 21.94
CA ASN A 241 -3.34 -3.55 21.34
C ASN A 241 -2.42 -4.51 22.08
N LYS A 242 -1.20 -4.09 22.45
CA LYS A 242 -0.28 -4.91 23.24
C LYS A 242 -0.83 -5.19 24.64
N SER A 243 -1.51 -4.22 25.27
CA SER A 243 -2.19 -4.41 26.55
C SER A 243 -3.36 -5.38 26.43
N LEU A 244 -4.19 -5.25 25.39
CA LEU A 244 -5.27 -6.17 25.07
C LEU A 244 -4.74 -7.56 24.72
N GLU A 245 -3.65 -7.66 23.99
CA GLU A 245 -2.95 -8.90 23.68
C GLU A 245 -2.37 -9.50 24.96
N MET A 246 -1.79 -8.72 25.87
CA MET A 246 -1.34 -9.22 27.17
C MET A 246 -2.52 -9.65 28.03
N ARG A 247 -3.66 -8.96 28.00
CA ARG A 247 -4.90 -9.34 28.71
C ARG A 247 -5.56 -10.57 28.11
N LEU A 248 -5.56 -10.69 26.78
CA LEU A 248 -6.02 -11.87 26.07
C LEU A 248 -5.08 -13.03 26.30
N ASN A 249 -3.77 -12.83 26.22
CA ASN A 249 -2.76 -13.86 26.53
C ASN A 249 -2.69 -14.18 28.02
N SER A 250 -3.04 -13.28 28.94
CA SER A 250 -3.14 -13.59 30.38
C SER A 250 -4.49 -14.21 30.74
N SER A 251 -5.55 -13.92 29.98
CA SER A 251 -6.85 -14.61 30.05
C SER A 251 -6.86 -15.94 29.28
N GLU A 252 -6.01 -16.10 28.26
CA GLU A 252 -5.67 -17.35 27.53
C GLU A 252 -4.53 -18.10 28.23
N GLN A 253 -3.76 -17.43 29.10
CA GLN A 253 -3.11 -18.01 30.28
C GLN A 253 -4.12 -18.14 31.44
N LEU A 254 -5.37 -18.49 31.12
CA LEU A 254 -5.84 -19.77 31.63
C LEU A 254 -4.83 -20.83 31.15
N ALA A 255 -3.65 -20.84 31.81
CA ALA A 255 -2.83 -22.00 31.93
C ALA A 255 -3.85 -23.08 32.24
N VAL A 256 -4.07 -23.95 31.25
CA VAL A 256 -4.70 -25.22 31.46
C VAL A 256 -4.16 -25.67 32.81
N PRO A 257 -5.00 -25.71 33.86
CA PRO A 257 -4.47 -25.84 35.21
C PRO A 257 -3.52 -27.03 35.20
N ASP A 258 -2.30 -26.88 35.69
CA ASP A 258 -1.35 -28.00 35.65
C ASP A 258 -1.92 -29.26 36.36
N ASN A 259 -2.95 -29.03 37.17
CA ASN A 259 -3.82 -29.99 37.83
C ASN A 259 -5.20 -30.15 37.17
N ILE A 260 -5.31 -30.33 35.84
CA ILE A 260 -6.57 -30.85 35.28
C ILE A 260 -6.80 -32.22 35.92
N ARG A 261 -7.98 -32.43 36.49
CA ARG A 261 -8.48 -33.75 36.87
C ARG A 261 -9.45 -34.23 35.81
N LEU A 262 -9.47 -35.53 35.55
CA LEU A 262 -10.40 -36.14 34.60
C LEU A 262 -11.87 -35.77 34.87
N SER A 263 -12.26 -35.69 36.15
CA SER A 263 -13.61 -35.28 36.58
C SER A 263 -13.93 -33.79 36.40
N GLY A 264 -12.91 -32.95 36.21
CA GLY A 264 -13.05 -31.50 36.03
C GLY A 264 -12.94 -31.05 34.57
N LEU A 265 -12.89 -31.98 33.61
CA LEU A 265 -12.88 -31.63 32.19
C LEU A 265 -14.16 -30.87 31.82
N SER A 266 -13.98 -29.72 31.19
CA SER A 266 -15.05 -28.84 30.73
C SER A 266 -14.78 -28.42 29.28
N PRO A 267 -15.81 -28.03 28.51
CA PRO A 267 -15.65 -27.57 27.13
C PRO A 267 -14.58 -26.48 26.97
N CYS A 268 -14.41 -25.60 27.96
CA CYS A 268 -13.38 -24.55 27.94
C CYS A 268 -11.96 -25.11 27.81
N HIS A 269 -11.66 -26.24 28.47
CA HIS A 269 -10.35 -26.90 28.36
C HIS A 269 -10.11 -27.40 26.93
N PHE A 270 -11.13 -27.98 26.29
CA PHE A 270 -11.02 -28.42 24.90
C PHE A 270 -10.83 -27.25 23.95
N ILE A 271 -11.61 -26.17 24.12
CA ILE A 271 -11.51 -24.95 23.30
C ILE A 271 -10.10 -24.32 23.42
N ALA A 272 -9.54 -24.25 24.63
CA ALA A 272 -8.18 -23.75 24.84
C ALA A 272 -7.12 -24.59 24.09
N TYR A 273 -7.18 -25.92 24.20
CA TYR A 273 -6.27 -26.81 23.47
C TYR A 273 -6.49 -26.79 21.95
N LEU A 274 -7.75 -26.64 21.51
CA LEU A 274 -8.06 -26.48 20.10
C LEU A 274 -7.41 -25.20 19.57
N GLY A 275 -7.57 -24.07 20.27
CA GLY A 275 -6.93 -22.81 19.92
C GLY A 275 -5.40 -22.95 19.80
N GLN A 276 -4.77 -23.61 20.77
CA GLN A 276 -3.32 -23.88 20.72
C GLN A 276 -2.94 -24.79 19.53
N SER A 277 -3.76 -25.80 19.22
CA SER A 277 -3.54 -26.69 18.09
C SER A 277 -3.62 -25.93 16.76
N ILE A 278 -4.63 -25.07 16.58
CA ILE A 278 -4.79 -24.25 15.38
C ILE A 278 -3.66 -23.22 15.26
N LYS A 279 -3.25 -22.58 16.36
CA LYS A 279 -2.05 -21.71 16.38
C LYS A 279 -0.80 -22.47 15.90
N SER A 280 -0.61 -23.70 16.36
CA SER A 280 0.53 -24.54 15.94
C SER A 280 0.43 -24.97 14.47
N VAL A 281 -0.77 -25.30 13.97
CA VAL A 281 -1.02 -25.60 12.54
C VAL A 281 -0.64 -24.40 11.68
N ARG A 282 -1.16 -23.21 12.00
CA ARG A 282 -0.87 -21.97 11.26
C ARG A 282 0.62 -21.64 11.25
N SER A 283 1.31 -21.88 12.36
CA SER A 283 2.77 -21.70 12.43
C SER A 283 3.50 -22.64 11.48
N PHE A 284 3.13 -23.92 11.46
CA PHE A 284 3.71 -24.91 10.55
C PHE A 284 3.36 -24.60 9.09
N VAL A 285 2.12 -24.21 8.77
CA VAL A 285 1.70 -23.82 7.41
C VAL A 285 2.54 -22.65 6.89
N ARG A 286 2.80 -21.63 7.72
CA ARG A 286 3.70 -20.52 7.33
C ARG A 286 5.12 -21.00 7.04
N LEU A 287 5.65 -21.93 7.85
CA LEU A 287 6.96 -22.52 7.58
C LEU A 287 6.93 -23.30 6.26
N LEU A 288 5.93 -24.17 6.07
CA LEU A 288 5.76 -24.96 4.85
C LEU A 288 5.74 -24.08 3.60
N ILE A 289 4.94 -23.01 3.59
CA ILE A 289 4.86 -22.08 2.46
C ILE A 289 6.24 -21.43 2.20
N ARG A 290 6.95 -20.98 3.24
CA ARG A 290 8.29 -20.37 3.10
C ARG A 290 9.32 -21.34 2.53
N GLU A 291 9.30 -22.59 2.98
CA GLU A 291 10.19 -23.64 2.45
C GLU A 291 9.85 -23.94 0.99
N MET A 292 8.56 -23.99 0.64
CA MET A 292 8.11 -24.18 -0.75
C MET A 292 8.54 -23.03 -1.66
N GLU A 293 8.38 -21.78 -1.23
CA GLU A 293 8.86 -20.59 -1.94
C GLU A 293 10.37 -20.62 -2.14
N SER A 294 11.12 -20.98 -1.10
CA SER A 294 12.58 -21.09 -1.13
C SER A 294 13.07 -22.20 -2.06
N ALA A 295 12.29 -23.27 -2.19
CA ALA A 295 12.52 -24.35 -3.13
C ALA A 295 12.01 -24.05 -4.57
N GLY A 296 11.50 -22.84 -4.83
CA GLY A 296 11.04 -22.41 -6.16
C GLY A 296 9.71 -23.03 -6.60
N TRP A 297 8.85 -23.44 -5.66
CA TRP A 297 7.52 -23.99 -6.00
C TRP A 297 6.57 -22.90 -6.46
N ASP A 298 5.76 -23.22 -7.48
CA ASP A 298 4.62 -22.40 -7.87
C ASP A 298 3.48 -22.60 -6.86
N LEU A 299 3.31 -21.63 -5.98
CA LEU A 299 2.26 -21.64 -4.97
C LEU A 299 0.85 -21.60 -5.58
N ASP A 300 0.67 -20.99 -6.75
CA ASP A 300 -0.63 -20.86 -7.40
C ASP A 300 -1.06 -22.18 -8.03
N ALA A 301 -0.11 -22.90 -8.63
CA ALA A 301 -0.30 -24.27 -9.06
C ALA A 301 -0.59 -25.20 -7.87
N ALA A 302 0.12 -25.04 -6.75
CA ALA A 302 -0.10 -25.83 -5.54
C ALA A 302 -1.50 -25.60 -4.95
N VAL A 303 -1.92 -24.35 -4.81
CA VAL A 303 -3.27 -23.97 -4.33
C VAL A 303 -4.34 -24.54 -5.26
N SER A 304 -4.16 -24.42 -6.57
CA SER A 304 -5.10 -24.96 -7.57
C SER A 304 -5.18 -26.49 -7.52
N SER A 305 -4.12 -27.17 -7.09
CA SER A 305 -4.12 -28.62 -6.89
C SER A 305 -4.82 -29.04 -5.59
N ILE A 306 -4.75 -28.22 -4.53
CA ILE A 306 -5.40 -28.52 -3.25
C ILE A 306 -6.90 -28.24 -3.34
N GLU A 307 -7.26 -27.03 -3.79
CA GLU A 307 -8.63 -26.57 -3.90
C GLU A 307 -8.94 -26.12 -5.34
N PRO A 308 -9.25 -27.07 -6.24
CA PRO A 308 -9.46 -26.76 -7.65
C PRO A 308 -10.73 -25.93 -7.87
N GLY A 309 -10.62 -24.88 -8.68
CA GLY A 309 -11.74 -24.05 -9.10
C GLY A 309 -12.24 -23.05 -8.05
N VAL A 310 -11.45 -22.76 -7.01
CA VAL A 310 -11.80 -21.75 -5.99
C VAL A 310 -11.23 -20.38 -6.35
N PHE A 311 -12.06 -19.35 -6.26
CA PHE A 311 -11.65 -17.96 -6.41
C PHE A 311 -11.30 -17.35 -5.04
N PHE A 312 -10.13 -16.73 -4.94
CA PHE A 312 -9.69 -16.06 -3.72
C PHE A 312 -9.89 -14.54 -3.83
N TRP A 313 -10.65 -13.96 -2.89
CA TRP A 313 -10.94 -12.53 -2.81
C TRP A 313 -9.67 -11.68 -2.69
N LYS A 314 -8.65 -12.19 -1.99
CA LYS A 314 -7.34 -11.56 -1.86
C LYS A 314 -6.23 -12.56 -2.16
N PRO A 315 -5.11 -12.13 -2.76
CA PRO A 315 -3.95 -13.01 -3.00
C PRO A 315 -3.47 -13.73 -1.73
N ASN A 316 -3.48 -13.06 -0.58
CA ASN A 316 -3.03 -13.63 0.69
C ASN A 316 -3.96 -14.73 1.22
N HIS A 317 -5.22 -14.83 0.75
CA HIS A 317 -6.16 -15.88 1.18
C HIS A 317 -5.78 -17.27 0.67
N LYS A 318 -4.86 -17.36 -0.30
CA LYS A 318 -4.29 -18.63 -0.77
C LYS A 318 -3.69 -19.46 0.38
N CYS A 319 -3.23 -18.82 1.46
CA CYS A 319 -2.73 -19.52 2.65
C CYS A 319 -3.77 -20.44 3.29
N PHE A 320 -5.07 -20.12 3.18
CA PHE A 320 -6.15 -20.93 3.72
C PHE A 320 -6.28 -22.28 3.01
N ALA A 321 -5.90 -22.38 1.74
CA ALA A 321 -5.87 -23.67 1.05
C ALA A 321 -4.81 -24.60 1.66
N PHE A 322 -3.61 -24.08 1.95
CA PHE A 322 -2.57 -24.85 2.63
C PHE A 322 -2.98 -25.21 4.07
N GLU A 323 -3.64 -24.30 4.80
CA GLU A 323 -4.19 -24.59 6.12
C GLU A 323 -5.26 -25.70 6.07
N SER A 324 -6.19 -25.62 5.11
CA SER A 324 -7.18 -26.68 4.82
C SER A 324 -6.51 -28.02 4.55
N PHE A 325 -5.49 -28.06 3.68
CA PHE A 325 -4.73 -29.27 3.37
C PHE A 325 -4.12 -29.90 4.63
N VAL A 326 -3.39 -29.10 5.41
CA VAL A 326 -2.73 -29.58 6.64
C VAL A 326 -3.77 -30.04 7.66
N CYS A 327 -4.85 -29.28 7.87
CA CYS A 327 -5.93 -29.69 8.77
C CYS A 327 -6.58 -31.00 8.31
N LYS A 328 -6.89 -31.14 7.03
CA LYS A 328 -7.49 -32.36 6.48
C LYS A 328 -6.59 -33.58 6.73
N GLU A 329 -5.30 -33.48 6.43
CA GLU A 329 -4.36 -34.59 6.64
C GLU A 329 -4.17 -34.92 8.12
N MET A 330 -4.02 -33.91 8.98
CA MET A 330 -3.73 -34.12 10.39
C MET A 330 -4.95 -34.61 11.19
N PHE A 331 -6.15 -34.11 10.88
CA PHE A 331 -7.40 -34.49 11.55
C PHE A 331 -8.09 -35.71 10.91
N ASP A 332 -7.60 -36.24 9.79
CA ASP A 332 -8.14 -37.47 9.20
C ASP A 332 -8.14 -38.62 10.21
N GLY A 333 -9.29 -39.24 10.44
CA GLY A 333 -9.47 -40.31 11.42
C GLY A 333 -9.73 -39.86 12.87
N PHE A 334 -9.87 -38.56 13.16
CA PHE A 334 -10.03 -38.05 14.54
C PHE A 334 -11.22 -38.64 15.31
N ASN A 335 -12.30 -39.06 14.65
CA ASN A 335 -13.45 -39.71 15.31
C ASN A 335 -13.15 -41.15 15.78
N TYR A 336 -11.99 -41.71 15.43
CA TYR A 336 -11.63 -43.09 15.77
C TYR A 336 -10.44 -43.13 16.74
N PRO A 337 -10.42 -44.06 17.71
CA PRO A 337 -9.28 -44.25 18.61
C PRO A 337 -7.96 -44.37 17.84
N ASN A 338 -6.92 -43.69 18.32
CA ASN A 338 -5.61 -43.61 17.68
C ASN A 338 -5.66 -43.32 16.15
N PHE A 339 -6.64 -42.53 15.69
CA PHE A 339 -6.82 -42.17 14.28
C PHE A 339 -7.00 -43.35 13.31
N SER A 340 -7.52 -44.49 13.79
CA SER A 340 -7.63 -45.75 13.03
C SER A 340 -6.30 -46.33 12.54
N ILE A 341 -5.17 -45.95 13.16
CA ILE A 341 -3.84 -46.40 12.74
C ILE A 341 -3.53 -47.80 13.29
N GLU A 342 -4.02 -48.11 14.49
CA GLU A 342 -3.79 -49.39 15.18
C GLU A 342 -5.12 -50.03 15.56
N GLN A 343 -5.35 -51.27 15.11
CA GLN A 343 -6.53 -52.08 15.49
C GLN A 343 -6.24 -52.85 16.79
N GLU A 344 -6.13 -52.14 17.90
CA GLU A 344 -6.08 -52.79 19.23
C GLU A 344 -7.49 -53.11 19.72
N SER A 345 -7.65 -54.22 20.46
CA SER A 345 -8.90 -54.53 21.17
C SER A 345 -9.17 -53.44 22.21
N LEU A 346 -10.15 -52.59 21.93
CA LEU A 346 -10.39 -51.42 22.76
C LEU A 346 -11.01 -51.79 24.12
N PRO A 347 -10.51 -51.24 25.23
CA PRO A 347 -11.13 -51.40 26.54
C PRO A 347 -12.57 -50.84 26.60
N GLU A 348 -13.32 -51.25 27.62
CA GLU A 348 -14.59 -50.63 28.03
C GLU A 348 -14.48 -49.11 28.11
N GLN A 349 -15.55 -48.40 27.76
CA GLN A 349 -15.56 -46.94 27.58
C GLN A 349 -14.95 -46.16 28.76
N LYS A 350 -15.25 -46.55 30.01
CA LYS A 350 -14.69 -45.88 31.20
C LYS A 350 -13.17 -46.06 31.33
N LYS A 351 -12.65 -47.24 31.00
CA LYS A 351 -11.20 -47.53 30.99
C LYS A 351 -10.51 -46.82 29.83
N ARG A 352 -11.18 -46.74 28.67
CA ARG A 352 -10.71 -45.99 27.50
C ARG A 352 -10.54 -44.51 27.81
N ARG A 353 -11.53 -43.90 28.47
CA ARG A 353 -11.51 -42.50 28.88
C ARG A 353 -10.29 -42.19 29.76
N GLN A 354 -10.05 -43.01 30.78
CA GLN A 354 -8.87 -42.87 31.65
C GLN A 354 -7.57 -43.04 30.87
N LEU A 355 -7.48 -44.05 30.00
CA LEU A 355 -6.29 -44.33 29.20
C LEU A 355 -5.88 -43.15 28.30
N PHE A 356 -6.83 -42.51 27.62
CA PHE A 356 -6.54 -41.32 26.83
C PHE A 356 -6.15 -40.11 27.68
N PHE A 357 -6.73 -39.97 28.87
CA PHE A 357 -6.35 -38.91 29.80
C PHE A 357 -4.92 -39.10 30.33
N ASP A 358 -4.53 -40.33 30.63
CA ASP A 358 -3.18 -40.66 31.07
C ASP A 358 -2.17 -40.39 29.95
N LYS A 359 -2.48 -40.79 28.71
CA LYS A 359 -1.67 -40.44 27.52
C LYS A 359 -1.51 -38.93 27.33
N PHE A 360 -2.57 -38.17 27.58
CA PHE A 360 -2.53 -36.71 27.55
C PHE A 360 -1.58 -36.15 28.61
N MET A 361 -1.73 -36.60 29.87
CA MET A 361 -0.89 -36.15 30.98
C MET A 361 0.58 -36.53 30.81
N GLU A 362 0.85 -37.68 30.19
CA GLU A 362 2.21 -38.14 29.91
C GLU A 362 2.93 -37.24 28.89
N LEU A 363 2.25 -36.86 27.79
CA LEU A 363 2.87 -36.10 26.71
C LEU A 363 2.79 -34.58 26.91
N LYS A 364 1.86 -34.05 27.73
CA LYS A 364 1.60 -32.60 27.82
C LYS A 364 2.87 -31.77 28.09
N SER A 365 3.73 -32.24 29.01
CA SER A 365 4.91 -31.50 29.50
C SER A 365 6.22 -31.90 28.84
N VAL A 366 6.23 -32.92 27.97
CA VAL A 366 7.45 -33.44 27.33
C VAL A 366 7.63 -32.85 25.94
N ARG A 367 8.84 -32.47 25.53
CA ARG A 367 9.06 -31.99 24.16
C ARG A 367 8.79 -33.15 23.17
N PRO A 368 8.16 -32.89 22.00
CA PRO A 368 7.86 -33.94 21.03
C PRO A 368 9.11 -34.76 20.64
N ALA A 369 10.22 -34.06 20.40
CA ALA A 369 11.50 -34.65 20.03
C ALA A 369 12.02 -35.63 21.11
N ASP A 370 12.03 -35.22 22.37
CA ASP A 370 12.45 -36.06 23.50
C ASP A 370 11.54 -37.27 23.66
N TYR A 371 10.22 -37.08 23.49
CA TYR A 371 9.26 -38.16 23.61
C TYR A 371 9.42 -39.21 22.50
N LEU A 372 9.66 -38.77 21.26
CA LEU A 372 9.91 -39.67 20.13
C LEU A 372 11.22 -40.45 20.31
N ALA A 373 12.27 -39.81 20.84
CA ALA A 373 13.53 -40.48 21.16
C ALA A 373 13.38 -41.49 22.30
N TRP A 374 12.59 -41.14 23.33
CA TRP A 374 12.34 -42.01 24.48
C TRP A 374 11.42 -43.19 24.18
N LYS A 375 10.34 -42.96 23.42
CA LYS A 375 9.32 -43.96 23.08
C LYS A 375 9.02 -44.00 21.57
N PRO A 376 9.95 -44.50 20.74
CA PRO A 376 9.83 -44.52 19.28
C PRO A 376 8.73 -45.46 18.76
N LYS A 377 8.21 -46.37 19.59
CA LYS A 377 7.11 -47.30 19.27
C LYS A 377 5.78 -46.93 19.96
N SER A 378 5.67 -45.72 20.51
CA SER A 378 4.42 -45.27 21.12
C SER A 378 3.35 -44.99 20.07
N THR A 379 2.07 -45.04 20.47
CA THR A 379 0.95 -44.65 19.59
C THR A 379 1.09 -43.23 19.03
N PHE A 380 1.73 -42.32 19.77
CA PHE A 380 2.07 -40.98 19.28
C PHE A 380 3.17 -41.01 18.21
N ALA A 381 4.20 -41.84 18.36
CA ALA A 381 5.23 -42.01 17.35
C ALA A 381 4.66 -42.60 16.05
N THR A 382 3.79 -43.61 16.15
CA THR A 382 3.06 -44.16 15.00
C THR A 382 2.20 -43.10 14.31
N PHE A 383 1.49 -42.28 15.10
CA PHE A 383 0.71 -41.15 14.58
C PHE A 383 1.59 -40.14 13.84
N CYS A 384 2.66 -39.64 14.47
CA CYS A 384 3.59 -38.68 13.87
C CYS A 384 4.15 -39.19 12.55
N ARG A 385 4.60 -40.45 12.52
CA ARG A 385 5.12 -41.09 11.31
C ARG A 385 4.07 -41.16 10.21
N THR A 386 2.90 -41.72 10.50
CA THR A 386 1.82 -41.89 9.51
C THR A 386 1.39 -40.54 8.94
N LYS A 387 1.22 -39.52 9.79
CA LYS A 387 0.81 -38.18 9.35
C LYS A 387 1.88 -37.46 8.55
N TYR A 388 3.15 -37.55 8.94
CA TYR A 388 4.26 -36.95 8.19
C TYR A 388 4.33 -37.51 6.77
N LEU A 389 4.24 -38.84 6.64
CA LEU A 389 4.35 -39.51 5.34
C LEU A 389 3.19 -39.22 4.39
N ARG A 390 2.02 -38.85 4.91
CA ARG A 390 0.85 -38.41 4.13
C ARG A 390 0.93 -36.94 3.76
N LEU A 391 1.30 -36.09 4.72
CA LEU A 391 1.36 -34.64 4.53
C LEU A 391 2.52 -34.23 3.60
N VAL A 392 3.70 -34.82 3.78
CA VAL A 392 4.91 -34.46 3.04
C VAL A 392 5.16 -35.49 1.94
N HIS A 393 4.73 -35.17 0.72
CA HIS A 393 4.94 -36.04 -0.44
C HIS A 393 6.44 -36.18 -0.78
N PRO A 394 6.95 -37.35 -1.25
CA PRO A 394 8.37 -37.52 -1.56
C PRO A 394 8.95 -36.45 -2.49
N LYS A 395 8.18 -35.99 -3.49
CA LYS A 395 8.59 -34.87 -4.36
C LYS A 395 8.74 -33.54 -3.60
N MET A 396 7.82 -33.26 -2.67
CA MET A 396 7.90 -32.07 -1.82
C MET A 396 9.16 -32.14 -0.97
N GLU A 397 9.38 -33.26 -0.28
CA GLU A 397 10.55 -33.46 0.57
C GLU A 397 11.87 -33.32 -0.19
N THR A 398 11.97 -33.93 -1.38
CA THR A 398 13.17 -33.83 -2.22
C THR A 398 13.43 -32.38 -2.63
N SER A 399 12.39 -31.59 -2.91
CA SER A 399 12.56 -30.17 -3.21
C SER A 399 12.92 -29.33 -2.00
N LEU A 400 12.34 -29.62 -0.82
CA LEU A 400 12.59 -28.83 0.40
C LEU A 400 13.96 -29.13 1.02
N SER A 401 14.36 -30.40 1.04
CA SER A 401 15.56 -30.88 1.76
C SER A 401 16.67 -31.38 0.83
N GLY A 402 16.43 -31.47 -0.48
CA GLY A 402 17.40 -31.98 -1.46
C GLY A 402 17.59 -33.50 -1.45
N ASN A 403 16.99 -34.22 -0.50
CA ASN A 403 17.08 -35.67 -0.33
C ASN A 403 15.79 -36.23 0.31
N LEU A 404 15.72 -37.55 0.50
CA LEU A 404 14.62 -38.27 1.16
C LEU A 404 15.04 -38.83 2.53
N ASP A 405 16.09 -38.28 3.13
CA ASP A 405 16.69 -38.88 4.33
C ASP A 405 15.80 -38.66 5.55
N GLN A 406 15.05 -37.55 5.62
CA GLN A 406 14.03 -37.33 6.65
C GLN A 406 12.97 -38.43 6.61
N ARG A 407 12.40 -38.76 5.45
CA ARG A 407 11.41 -39.82 5.28
C ARG A 407 11.98 -41.19 5.56
N LYS A 408 13.25 -41.47 5.23
CA LYS A 408 13.89 -42.74 5.61
C LYS A 408 13.99 -42.84 7.12
N SER A 409 14.46 -41.80 7.81
CA SER A 409 14.58 -41.78 9.27
C SER A 409 13.22 -41.83 9.99
N VAL A 410 12.22 -41.09 9.49
CA VAL A 410 10.83 -41.22 9.97
C VAL A 410 10.31 -42.66 9.76
N ASN A 411 10.72 -43.33 8.68
CA ASN A 411 10.35 -44.71 8.40
C ASN A 411 11.16 -45.77 9.19
N SER A 412 12.37 -45.49 9.62
CA SER A 412 13.12 -46.36 10.52
C SER A 412 12.71 -46.15 11.99
N GLY A 413 12.01 -45.05 12.29
CA GLY A 413 11.73 -44.62 13.66
C GLY A 413 12.96 -44.01 14.34
N GLU A 414 13.94 -43.60 13.54
CA GLU A 414 15.14 -42.91 14.00
C GLU A 414 14.83 -41.46 14.35
N TYR A 415 15.57 -40.95 15.33
CA TYR A 415 15.46 -39.58 15.78
C TYR A 415 15.91 -38.59 14.70
N LEU A 416 15.13 -37.51 14.52
CA LEU A 416 15.40 -36.45 13.54
C LEU A 416 15.42 -35.08 14.20
N GLU A 417 16.54 -34.37 14.01
CA GLU A 417 16.74 -33.01 14.52
C GLU A 417 16.57 -31.94 13.43
N ALA A 418 16.02 -32.30 12.27
CA ALA A 418 15.79 -31.37 11.18
C ALA A 418 14.75 -30.30 11.59
N PRO A 419 15.02 -28.98 11.42
CA PRO A 419 14.12 -27.91 11.86
C PRO A 419 12.68 -28.01 11.34
N PHE A 420 12.53 -28.45 10.09
CA PHE A 420 11.23 -28.68 9.47
C PHE A 420 10.45 -29.80 10.18
N PHE A 421 11.10 -30.94 10.45
CA PHE A 421 10.49 -32.05 11.18
C PHE A 421 10.17 -31.69 12.63
N LEU A 422 11.04 -30.94 13.32
CA LEU A 422 10.78 -30.46 14.69
C LEU A 422 9.53 -29.58 14.74
N SER A 423 9.35 -28.70 13.76
CA SER A 423 8.16 -27.86 13.63
C SER A 423 6.90 -28.68 13.34
N PHE A 424 7.01 -29.70 12.47
CA PHE A 424 5.94 -30.66 12.24
C PHE A 424 5.57 -31.43 13.52
N ALA A 425 6.56 -31.97 14.24
CA ALA A 425 6.35 -32.75 15.46
C ALA A 425 5.70 -31.92 16.58
N ALA A 426 6.02 -30.62 16.65
CA ALA A 426 5.35 -29.68 17.54
C ALA A 426 3.86 -29.54 17.20
N MET A 427 3.50 -29.38 15.93
CA MET A 427 2.09 -29.37 15.48
C MET A 427 1.40 -30.72 15.76
N ALA A 428 2.04 -31.83 15.41
CA ALA A 428 1.52 -33.17 15.61
C ALA A 428 1.23 -33.45 17.10
N LYS A 429 2.12 -33.01 18.01
CA LYS A 429 1.88 -33.11 19.46
C LYS A 429 0.58 -32.42 19.87
N HIS A 430 0.34 -31.18 19.43
CA HIS A 430 -0.87 -30.46 19.84
C HIS A 430 -2.15 -31.16 19.37
N ILE A 431 -2.16 -31.65 18.12
CA ILE A 431 -3.30 -32.39 17.57
C ILE A 431 -3.50 -33.73 18.27
N TRP A 432 -2.41 -34.44 18.60
CA TRP A 432 -2.49 -35.67 19.39
C TRP A 432 -3.03 -35.43 20.80
N LEU A 433 -2.58 -34.37 21.49
CA LEU A 433 -3.10 -34.01 22.81
C LEU A 433 -4.58 -33.64 22.74
N LEU A 434 -5.00 -32.91 21.72
CA LEU A 434 -6.40 -32.57 21.47
C LEU A 434 -7.25 -33.84 21.25
N HIS A 435 -6.72 -34.81 20.52
CA HIS A 435 -7.35 -36.13 20.31
C HIS A 435 -7.48 -36.92 21.62
N CYS A 436 -6.41 -36.99 22.41
CA CYS A 436 -6.47 -37.61 23.73
C CYS A 436 -7.51 -36.93 24.63
N LEU A 437 -7.61 -35.60 24.60
CA LEU A 437 -8.67 -34.89 25.30
C LEU A 437 -10.05 -35.27 24.78
N ALA A 438 -10.27 -35.30 23.46
CA ALA A 438 -11.56 -35.65 22.85
C ALA A 438 -12.14 -36.96 23.38
N PHE A 439 -11.29 -37.99 23.48
CA PHE A 439 -11.65 -39.32 24.03
C PHE A 439 -11.67 -39.39 25.56
N SER A 440 -11.20 -38.34 26.24
CA SER A 440 -11.29 -38.20 27.70
C SER A 440 -12.60 -37.55 28.17
N PHE A 441 -13.41 -36.98 27.25
CA PHE A 441 -14.74 -36.44 27.57
C PHE A 441 -15.80 -37.55 27.65
N ASP A 442 -16.89 -37.25 28.36
CA ASP A 442 -18.09 -38.10 28.42
C ASP A 442 -19.33 -37.18 28.29
N PRO A 443 -20.03 -37.18 27.14
CA PRO A 443 -19.76 -37.96 25.92
C PRO A 443 -18.48 -37.51 25.19
N GLU A 444 -17.89 -38.42 24.41
CA GLU A 444 -16.69 -38.16 23.59
C GLU A 444 -16.93 -36.98 22.61
N VAL A 445 -15.88 -36.21 22.35
CA VAL A 445 -15.96 -35.09 21.39
C VAL A 445 -15.93 -35.63 19.96
N SER A 446 -16.89 -35.21 19.14
CA SER A 446 -16.93 -35.58 17.72
C SER A 446 -16.50 -34.41 16.82
N ILE A 447 -15.75 -34.71 15.77
CA ILE A 447 -15.35 -33.74 14.74
C ILE A 447 -16.38 -33.70 13.60
N PHE A 448 -16.59 -32.52 13.00
CA PHE A 448 -17.37 -32.35 11.78
C PHE A 448 -16.71 -31.38 10.79
N GLN A 449 -17.02 -31.53 9.52
CA GLN A 449 -16.60 -30.65 8.43
C GLN A 449 -17.79 -30.37 7.52
N VAL A 450 -17.77 -29.22 6.86
CA VAL A 450 -18.86 -28.79 5.97
C VAL A 450 -18.50 -29.12 4.53
N THR A 451 -19.47 -29.64 3.79
CA THR A 451 -19.32 -29.96 2.37
C THR A 451 -19.16 -28.70 1.52
N LYS A 452 -18.36 -28.77 0.46
CA LYS A 452 -18.25 -27.70 -0.52
C LYS A 452 -19.63 -27.36 -1.11
N LYS A 453 -19.87 -26.08 -1.40
CA LYS A 453 -21.12 -25.52 -1.91
C LYS A 453 -22.32 -25.62 -0.95
N SER A 454 -22.07 -25.80 0.35
CA SER A 454 -23.13 -25.70 1.35
C SER A 454 -23.40 -24.23 1.68
N HIS A 455 -24.63 -23.91 2.08
CA HIS A 455 -24.97 -22.58 2.57
C HIS A 455 -24.26 -22.27 3.89
N PHE A 456 -23.79 -21.03 4.04
CA PHE A 456 -23.21 -20.56 5.29
C PHE A 456 -24.25 -20.57 6.42
N SER A 457 -23.85 -21.05 7.59
CA SER A 457 -24.68 -21.04 8.80
C SER A 457 -23.85 -20.56 9.98
N GLU A 458 -24.11 -19.34 10.43
CA GLU A 458 -23.42 -18.72 11.57
C GLU A 458 -23.45 -19.58 12.84
N VAL A 459 -24.47 -20.41 13.04
CA VAL A 459 -24.55 -21.33 14.20
C VAL A 459 -23.43 -22.39 14.21
N TYR A 460 -22.98 -22.84 13.04
CA TYR A 460 -22.03 -23.96 12.89
C TYR A 460 -20.70 -23.54 12.26
N MET A 461 -20.63 -22.34 11.69
CA MET A 461 -19.55 -21.90 10.83
C MET A 461 -19.09 -20.48 11.21
N GLU A 462 -17.78 -20.29 11.20
CA GLU A 462 -17.10 -19.00 11.31
C GLU A 462 -16.48 -18.69 9.94
N SER A 463 -16.77 -17.52 9.36
CA SER A 463 -16.14 -17.09 8.11
C SER A 463 -14.75 -16.54 8.38
N LEU A 464 -13.76 -16.93 7.57
CA LEU A 464 -12.41 -16.35 7.59
C LEU A 464 -12.25 -15.16 6.63
N SER A 465 -13.30 -14.81 5.89
CA SER A 465 -13.30 -13.77 4.86
C SER A 465 -14.66 -13.08 4.86
N ASP A 466 -14.67 -11.80 5.20
CA ASP A 466 -15.90 -10.99 5.24
C ASP A 466 -16.31 -10.53 3.83
N GLU A 467 -15.39 -10.62 2.86
CA GLU A 467 -15.59 -10.18 1.48
C GLU A 467 -16.75 -10.92 0.79
N ALA A 468 -16.99 -12.17 1.14
CA ALA A 468 -18.06 -12.98 0.56
C ALA A 468 -19.48 -12.52 0.96
N PHE A 469 -19.62 -11.63 1.95
CA PHE A 469 -20.90 -11.04 2.30
C PHE A 469 -21.21 -9.76 1.49
N PHE A 470 -20.25 -9.25 0.73
CA PHE A 470 -20.41 -8.04 -0.07
C PHE A 470 -20.35 -8.39 -1.56
N SER A 471 -21.42 -8.10 -2.29
CA SER A 471 -21.44 -8.25 -3.74
C SER A 471 -20.57 -7.17 -4.42
N SER A 472 -20.30 -7.32 -5.72
CA SER A 472 -19.53 -6.36 -6.51
C SER A 472 -20.14 -4.96 -6.59
N ASP A 473 -21.44 -4.81 -6.30
CA ASP A 473 -22.15 -3.53 -6.25
C ASP A 473 -22.32 -2.97 -4.83
N GLY A 474 -21.79 -3.67 -3.81
CA GLY A 474 -21.86 -3.27 -2.40
C GLY A 474 -23.16 -3.67 -1.70
N THR A 475 -24.05 -4.42 -2.34
CA THR A 475 -25.22 -5.02 -1.69
C THR A 475 -24.83 -6.26 -0.87
N LEU A 476 -25.57 -6.53 0.22
CA LEU A 476 -25.34 -7.70 1.06
C LEU A 476 -25.73 -8.95 0.27
N GLU A 477 -24.77 -9.84 0.03
CA GLU A 477 -25.06 -11.15 -0.55
C GLU A 477 -25.63 -12.04 0.54
N ASN A 478 -26.94 -12.28 0.49
CA ASN A 478 -27.67 -12.89 1.61
C ASN A 478 -27.38 -14.39 1.79
N ASN A 479 -26.57 -15.03 0.94
CA ASN A 479 -26.39 -16.47 1.00
C ASN A 479 -25.06 -16.99 0.42
N PRO A 480 -23.91 -16.57 0.98
CA PRO A 480 -22.61 -17.04 0.49
C PRO A 480 -22.46 -18.56 0.64
N LEU A 481 -21.77 -19.16 -0.32
CA LEU A 481 -21.53 -20.60 -0.36
C LEU A 481 -20.15 -20.92 0.21
N VAL A 482 -20.06 -22.03 0.94
CA VAL A 482 -18.80 -22.55 1.43
C VAL A 482 -17.96 -23.07 0.27
N ALA A 483 -16.80 -22.46 0.02
CA ALA A 483 -15.83 -22.99 -0.93
C ALA A 483 -15.18 -24.26 -0.38
N PHE A 484 -14.64 -24.18 0.84
CA PHE A 484 -14.03 -25.30 1.56
C PHE A 484 -13.94 -25.02 3.07
N THR A 485 -13.81 -26.09 3.86
CA THR A 485 -13.55 -25.99 5.32
C THR A 485 -12.05 -25.82 5.53
N VAL A 486 -11.64 -24.78 6.24
CA VAL A 486 -10.22 -24.52 6.58
C VAL A 486 -9.85 -25.25 7.87
N VAL A 487 -10.67 -25.10 8.91
CA VAL A 487 -10.50 -25.78 10.20
C VAL A 487 -11.78 -26.52 10.54
N PRO A 488 -11.71 -27.82 10.92
CA PRO A 488 -12.89 -28.58 11.29
C PRO A 488 -13.57 -28.02 12.56
N GLY A 489 -14.87 -28.27 12.68
CA GLY A 489 -15.66 -27.95 13.86
C GLY A 489 -15.77 -29.16 14.79
N PHE A 490 -16.25 -28.92 16.02
CA PHE A 490 -16.34 -29.97 17.04
C PHE A 490 -17.67 -29.90 17.80
N ARG A 491 -18.14 -31.05 18.28
CA ARG A 491 -19.34 -31.15 19.12
C ARG A 491 -18.99 -31.86 20.42
N ILE A 492 -19.31 -31.20 21.53
CA ILE A 492 -19.11 -31.68 22.90
C ILE A 492 -20.48 -31.75 23.57
N GLY A 493 -21.12 -32.92 23.54
CA GLY A 493 -22.52 -33.06 23.97
C GLY A 493 -23.45 -32.12 23.18
N LYS A 494 -23.97 -31.09 23.86
CA LYS A 494 -24.85 -30.06 23.26
C LYS A 494 -24.10 -28.82 22.74
N THR A 495 -22.83 -28.66 23.11
CA THR A 495 -22.03 -27.50 22.71
C THR A 495 -21.44 -27.75 21.32
N VAL A 496 -21.59 -26.76 20.44
CA VAL A 496 -20.98 -26.74 19.11
C VAL A 496 -19.85 -25.72 19.11
N ILE A 497 -18.69 -26.15 18.65
CA ILE A 497 -17.56 -25.30 18.30
C ILE A 497 -17.58 -25.18 16.77
N GLN A 498 -17.71 -23.96 16.27
CA GLN A 498 -17.85 -23.69 14.85
C GLN A 498 -16.63 -24.19 14.06
N CYS A 499 -16.86 -24.65 12.83
CA CYS A 499 -15.78 -24.86 11.87
C CYS A 499 -15.41 -23.52 11.21
N GLN A 500 -14.16 -23.35 10.83
CA GLN A 500 -13.73 -22.17 10.08
C GLN A 500 -13.79 -22.46 8.59
N VAL A 501 -14.51 -21.63 7.84
CA VAL A 501 -14.78 -21.85 6.41
C VAL A 501 -14.30 -20.67 5.57
N TYR A 502 -13.92 -20.98 4.34
CA TYR A 502 -13.69 -19.98 3.31
C TYR A 502 -14.93 -19.91 2.41
N LEU A 503 -15.41 -18.69 2.15
CA LEU A 503 -16.65 -18.43 1.42
C LEU A 503 -16.38 -17.90 0.00
N GLN A 504 -17.26 -18.26 -0.93
CA GLN A 504 -17.30 -17.74 -2.29
C GLN A 504 -18.75 -17.40 -2.67
N SER A 505 -18.91 -16.46 -3.60
CA SER A 505 -20.20 -16.13 -4.20
C SER A 505 -20.58 -17.07 -5.34
#